data_AF-A0A2V9UX33-F1
#
_entry.id   AF-A0A2V9UX33-F1
#
_cell.length_a   1.000
_cell.length_b   1.000
_cell.length_c   1.000
_cell.angle_alpha   90.00
_cell.angle_beta   90.00
_cell.angle_gamma   90.00
#
_symmetry.space_group_name_H-M   'P 1'
#
loop_
_entity.id
_entity.type
_entity.pdbx_description
1 polymer ?
#
loop_
_entity_poly.entity_id
_entity_poly.type
_entity_poly.pdbx_seq_one_letter_code
_entity_poly.pdbx_strand_id
1 'polypeptide(L)'
;MRANAMASGSMVYGIHIDTLDNPGWSIRISLQDTRRQDSVLERKSIERTENDWIQYWIEKQKFHVACGPLNLSEAVEIFVRWCESE
;
A
#
# COMPACT_ATOMS: atom_id res chain seq x y z
N MET A 1 -19.26 6.38 -9.20
CA MET A 1 -19.28 4.94 -9.54
C MET A 1 -18.43 4.73 -10.78
N ARG A 2 -17.18 4.29 -10.61
CA ARG A 2 -16.48 3.43 -11.56
C ARG A 2 -15.65 2.46 -10.74
N ALA A 3 -16.00 1.18 -10.86
CA ALA A 3 -15.19 0.08 -10.39
C ALA A 3 -14.40 -0.39 -11.61
N ASN A 4 -13.08 -0.23 -11.60
CA ASN A 4 -12.24 -0.94 -12.54
C ASN A 4 -12.10 -2.38 -12.03
N ALA A 5 -12.56 -3.32 -12.85
CA ALA A 5 -12.77 -4.70 -12.44
C ALA A 5 -11.60 -5.62 -12.85
N MET A 6 -11.20 -6.42 -11.86
CA MET A 6 -10.71 -7.81 -11.92
C MET A 6 -9.34 -8.09 -12.57
N ALA A 7 -8.31 -8.12 -11.72
CA ALA A 7 -7.25 -9.12 -11.88
C ALA A 7 -7.66 -10.40 -11.10
N SER A 8 -8.11 -11.43 -11.82
CA SER A 8 -8.43 -12.77 -11.29
C SER A 8 -7.20 -13.67 -11.20
N GLY A 9 -6.06 -13.13 -10.77
CA GLY A 9 -4.86 -13.89 -10.46
C GLY A 9 -4.75 -14.07 -8.95
N SER A 10 -4.39 -15.26 -8.48
CA SER A 10 -4.12 -15.53 -7.07
C SER A 10 -3.01 -14.60 -6.53
N MET A 11 -3.41 -13.44 -5.97
CA MET A 11 -2.53 -12.41 -5.36
C MET A 11 -2.02 -12.86 -3.99
N VAL A 12 -1.50 -14.08 -3.90
CA VAL A 12 -1.06 -14.70 -2.64
C VAL A 12 0.34 -14.19 -2.27
N TYR A 13 1.18 -13.88 -3.26
CA TYR A 13 2.56 -13.45 -3.07
C TYR A 13 2.92 -12.25 -3.93
N GLY A 14 3.89 -11.44 -3.47
CA GLY A 14 4.53 -10.37 -4.24
C GLY A 14 4.05 -8.94 -3.92
N ILE A 15 4.48 -8.01 -4.78
CA ILE A 15 4.19 -6.58 -4.74
C ILE A 15 3.34 -6.23 -5.97
N HIS A 16 2.21 -5.57 -5.74
CA HIS A 16 1.34 -5.04 -6.79
C HIS A 16 1.32 -3.52 -6.71
N ILE A 17 1.50 -2.87 -7.86
CA ILE A 17 1.40 -1.41 -8.01
C ILE A 17 0.38 -1.14 -9.10
N ASP A 18 -0.66 -0.38 -8.77
CA ASP A 18 -1.75 0.01 -9.65
C ASP A 18 -1.91 1.53 -9.66
N THR A 19 -2.50 2.09 -10.71
CA THR A 19 -2.93 3.50 -10.74
C THR A 19 -4.29 3.67 -10.06
N LEU A 20 -4.50 4.83 -9.43
CA LEU A 20 -5.81 5.24 -8.92
C LEU A 20 -6.59 6.07 -9.97
N ASP A 21 -7.92 6.18 -9.79
CA ASP A 21 -8.78 7.00 -10.65
C ASP A 21 -8.62 8.52 -10.36
N ASN A 22 -8.11 8.88 -9.18
CA ASN A 22 -7.46 10.18 -8.94
C ASN A 22 -5.95 10.00 -9.17
N PRO A 23 -5.18 11.01 -9.63
CA PRO A 23 -3.76 10.80 -9.86
C PRO A 23 -3.10 10.23 -8.60
N GLY A 24 -2.43 9.10 -8.74
CA GLY A 24 -1.90 8.40 -7.59
C GLY A 24 -1.63 6.93 -7.83
N TRP A 25 -1.10 6.30 -6.80
CA TRP A 25 -0.65 4.92 -6.82
C TRP A 25 -1.32 4.13 -5.68
N SER A 26 -1.68 2.88 -5.95
CA SER A 26 -1.98 1.88 -4.94
C SER A 26 -0.88 0.84 -4.93
N ILE A 27 -0.33 0.55 -3.76
CA ILE A 27 0.67 -0.50 -3.55
C ILE A 27 0.06 -1.54 -2.60
N ARG A 28 0.18 -2.82 -2.94
CA ARG A 28 -0.23 -3.93 -2.09
C ARG A 28 0.88 -4.97 -2.01
N ILE A 29 1.33 -5.27 -0.81
CA ILE A 29 2.46 -6.16 -0.55
C ILE A 29 1.98 -7.30 0.35
N SER A 30 2.14 -8.54 -0.10
CA SER A 30 1.80 -9.71 0.72
C SER A 30 2.78 -9.83 1.89
N LEU A 31 2.24 -10.03 3.09
CA LEU A 31 3.01 -10.34 4.30
C LEU A 31 2.99 -11.83 4.62
N GLN A 32 2.24 -12.62 3.85
CA GLN A 32 2.17 -14.07 4.01
C GLN A 32 3.57 -14.70 3.92
N ASP A 33 3.84 -15.64 4.80
CA ASP A 33 5.12 -16.35 4.93
C ASP A 33 6.32 -15.40 5.21
N THR A 34 6.07 -14.23 5.81
CA THR A 34 7.11 -13.29 6.27
C THR A 34 7.10 -13.12 7.79
N ARG A 35 8.19 -12.57 8.36
CA ARG A 35 8.26 -12.24 9.81
C ARG A 35 7.15 -11.31 10.29
N ARG A 36 6.50 -10.59 9.37
CA ARG A 36 5.46 -9.59 9.64
C ARG A 36 4.05 -10.10 9.34
N GLN A 37 3.85 -11.39 9.04
CA GLN A 37 2.56 -11.94 8.62
C GLN A 37 1.39 -11.55 9.53
N ASP A 38 1.60 -11.65 10.85
CA ASP A 38 0.54 -11.40 11.85
C ASP A 38 0.61 -9.99 12.45
N SER A 39 1.34 -9.09 11.80
CA SER A 39 1.43 -7.69 12.24
C SER A 39 0.10 -6.97 12.04
N VAL A 40 -0.23 -6.09 12.97
CA VAL A 40 -1.37 -5.20 12.88
C VAL A 40 -0.86 -3.77 12.75
N LEU A 41 -1.47 -3.01 11.85
CA LEU A 41 -1.19 -1.60 11.67
C LEU A 41 -2.49 -0.91 11.28
N GLU A 42 -3.01 -0.11 12.21
CA GLU A 42 -4.14 0.76 11.93
C GLU A 42 -3.80 1.76 10.83
N ARG A 43 -4.83 2.22 10.13
CA ARG A 43 -4.67 3.17 9.04
C ARG A 43 -4.04 4.46 9.53
N LYS A 44 -2.93 4.83 8.91
CA LYS A 44 -2.25 6.11 9.12
C LYS A 44 -2.33 6.95 7.86
N SER A 45 -2.48 8.25 8.03
CA SER A 45 -2.56 9.23 6.95
C SER A 45 -1.53 10.32 7.13
N ILE A 46 -0.90 10.72 6.04
CA ILE A 46 -0.04 11.87 5.89
C ILE A 46 -0.65 12.70 4.76
N GLU A 47 -1.18 13.88 5.07
CA GLU A 47 -1.82 14.75 4.09
C GLU A 47 -1.11 16.10 4.09
N ARG A 48 -0.59 16.50 2.93
CA ARG A 48 0.16 17.75 2.75
C ARG A 48 -0.53 18.63 1.71
N THR A 49 -0.83 18.06 0.54
CA THR A 49 -1.56 18.72 -0.55
C THR A 49 -2.42 17.71 -1.32
N GLU A 50 -3.21 18.18 -2.30
CA GLU A 50 -4.02 17.32 -3.17
C GLU A 50 -3.21 16.24 -3.91
N ASN A 51 -1.97 16.54 -4.28
CA ASN A 51 -1.07 15.61 -4.98
C ASN A 51 0.07 15.07 -4.09
N ASP A 52 0.08 15.45 -2.81
CA ASP A 52 1.10 15.05 -1.83
C ASP A 52 0.40 14.49 -0.59
N TRP A 53 0.14 13.20 -0.63
CA TRP A 53 -0.57 12.48 0.42
C TRP A 53 -0.18 11.00 0.40
N ILE A 54 -0.24 10.36 1.57
CA ILE A 54 -0.01 8.92 1.76
C ILE A 54 -0.97 8.39 2.81
N GLN A 55 -1.59 7.26 2.51
CA GLN A 55 -2.30 6.43 3.49
C GLN A 55 -1.73 5.02 3.47
N TYR A 56 -1.46 4.44 4.63
CA TYR A 56 -0.96 3.07 4.72
C TYR A 56 -1.56 2.32 5.91
N TRP A 57 -1.76 1.01 5.74
CA TRP A 57 -2.40 0.14 6.73
C TRP A 57 -2.09 -1.34 6.46
N ILE A 58 -2.41 -2.21 7.42
CA ILE A 58 -2.44 -3.65 7.20
C ILE A 58 -3.88 -4.15 7.22
N GLU A 59 -4.25 -4.92 6.20
CA GLU A 59 -5.52 -5.61 6.14
C GLU A 59 -5.35 -6.96 5.42
N LYS A 60 -5.87 -8.03 6.02
CA LYS A 60 -5.83 -9.40 5.47
C LYS A 60 -4.41 -9.84 5.09
N GLN A 61 -3.46 -9.68 6.02
CA GLN A 61 -2.04 -10.04 5.87
C GLN A 61 -1.36 -9.37 4.66
N LYS A 62 -1.81 -8.16 4.31
CA LYS A 62 -1.21 -7.36 3.26
C LYS A 62 -0.94 -5.96 3.79
N PHE A 63 0.23 -5.43 3.46
CA PHE A 63 0.56 -4.02 3.64
C PHE A 63 0.02 -3.26 2.45
N HIS A 64 -0.84 -2.29 2.71
CA HIS A 64 -1.46 -1.45 1.69
C HIS A 64 -0.90 -0.04 1.81
N VAL A 65 -0.66 0.59 0.66
CA VAL A 65 -0.41 2.02 0.54
C VAL A 65 -1.28 2.59 -0.57
N ALA A 66 -1.85 3.76 -0.34
CA ALA A 66 -2.41 4.62 -1.36
C ALA A 66 -1.70 5.97 -1.25
N CYS A 67 -1.26 6.55 -2.37
CA CYS A 67 -0.54 7.82 -2.31
C CYS A 67 -0.76 8.69 -3.54
N GLY A 68 -0.43 9.98 -3.39
CA GLY A 68 -0.42 10.95 -4.48
C GLY A 68 0.56 10.57 -5.60
N PRO A 69 0.46 11.21 -6.77
CA PRO A 69 1.18 10.81 -7.98
C PRO A 69 2.71 10.94 -7.84
N LEU A 70 3.19 11.79 -6.92
CA LEU A 70 4.62 12.06 -6.70
C LEU A 70 5.21 11.30 -5.50
N ASN A 71 4.41 10.50 -4.78
CA ASN A 71 4.80 9.89 -3.52
C ASN A 71 5.21 8.42 -3.61
N LEU A 72 5.32 7.83 -4.82
CA LEU A 72 5.59 6.38 -4.97
C LEU A 72 6.87 5.94 -4.24
N SER A 73 7.95 6.71 -4.35
CA SER A 73 9.22 6.40 -3.67
C SER A 73 9.08 6.48 -2.15
N GLU A 74 8.38 7.51 -1.64
CA GLU A 74 8.12 7.69 -0.22
C GLU A 74 7.23 6.56 0.34
N ALA A 75 6.23 6.12 -0.42
CA ALA A 75 5.36 5.00 -0.09
C ALA A 75 6.14 3.68 0.08
N VAL A 76 7.10 3.42 -0.81
CA VAL A 76 8.00 2.24 -0.70
C VAL A 76 8.93 2.39 0.51
N GLU A 77 9.47 3.58 0.75
CA GLU A 77 10.33 3.83 1.91
C GLU A 77 9.60 3.61 3.24
N ILE A 78 8.33 4.02 3.33
CA ILE A 78 7.48 3.75 4.50
C ILE A 78 7.36 2.25 4.75
N PHE A 79 7.14 1.46 3.69
CA PHE A 79 7.08 0.00 3.83
C PHE A 79 8.42 -0.57 4.33
N VAL A 80 9.56 -0.15 3.75
CA VAL A 80 10.89 -0.62 4.17
C VAL A 80 11.16 -0.28 5.63
N ARG A 81 10.95 0.98 6.04
CA ARG A 81 11.14 1.43 7.42
C ARG A 81 10.23 0.69 8.39
N TRP A 82 8.97 0.47 8.02
CA TRP A 82 8.07 -0.34 8.81
C TRP A 82 8.52 -1.80 8.88
N CYS A 83 9.02 -2.38 7.79
CA CYS A 83 9.55 -3.73 7.79
C CYS A 83 10.74 -3.87 8.73
N GLU A 84 11.59 -2.85 8.84
CA GLU A 84 12.82 -2.83 9.66
C GLU A 84 12.62 -2.42 11.12
N SER A 85 11.48 -1.81 11.50
CA SER A 85 11.24 -1.42 12.88
C SER A 85 11.31 -2.62 13.84
N GLU A 86 11.61 -2.38 15.11
CA GLU A 86 11.47 -3.44 16.14
C GLU A 86 9.98 -3.78 16.37
#